data_AF-A0A0D0PR31-F1
#
_entry.id   AF-A0A0D0PR31-F1
#
_cell.length_a   1.000
_cell.length_b   1.000
_cell.length_c   1.000
_cell.angle_alpha   90.00
_cell.angle_beta   90.00
_cell.angle_gamma   90.00
#
_symmetry.space_group_name_H-M   'P 1'
#
loop_
_entity.id
_entity.type
_entity.pdbx_description
1 polymer ?
#
loop_
_entity_poly.entity_id
_entity_poly.type
_entity_poly.pdbx_seq_one_letter_code
_entity_poly.pdbx_strand_id
1 'polypeptide(L)'
;MSNPERLREGLARHLHRDSIQDGLWRYLEDRGYVGEAELKSLREGIEYLYSEVRAMQTAVLPDRGDAVELRAPRDATTRARIDALSAIYAAWSARDAESFRARYLIRTDDRAAMRAYAAGGSHPGYALLDDEAVTAWVIDKLKAHADGKDPDEYIFELIRQQTPGDRDLVVVLDFMSDGRPVRQSVPRSSALGELAELSQKLAEHYRWHPAWATQFVLAGIQPTVLAYTASAEISYGVGGAATTRVTLTLDPALTPEQVAELYGQLRTAMQPEPPQRAQSLRSCRLAEHVGPHLLHHPVNAQDTKRRGRPRRADPPGTFVYYVDPVDCTWQDLRRTWNARYPSTGEDGKPWRYDSQSNFIRDAQRAFLRLLDPRWSRPGERLRSRP
;
A
#
# COMPACT_ATOMS: atom_id res chain seq x y z
N MET A 1 24.20 -31.71 -1.26
CA MET A 1 23.49 -30.41 -1.33
C MET A 1 23.32 -29.87 0.07
N SER A 2 23.71 -28.62 0.27
CA SER A 2 23.47 -27.88 1.50
C SER A 2 21.98 -27.57 1.69
N ASN A 3 21.53 -27.27 2.92
CA ASN A 3 20.13 -26.91 3.19
C ASN A 3 19.63 -25.69 2.38
N PRO A 4 20.42 -24.61 2.20
CA PRO A 4 20.04 -23.48 1.35
C PRO A 4 19.89 -23.87 -0.12
N GLU A 5 20.75 -24.76 -0.65
CA GLU A 5 20.62 -25.23 -2.04
C GLU A 5 19.32 -25.99 -2.28
N ARG A 6 18.87 -26.80 -1.30
CA ARG A 6 17.60 -27.54 -1.40
C ARG A 6 16.39 -26.61 -1.34
N LEU A 7 16.46 -25.56 -0.52
CA LEU A 7 15.44 -24.51 -0.47
C LEU A 7 15.38 -23.72 -1.78
N ARG A 8 16.55 -23.37 -2.34
CA ARG A 8 16.67 -22.67 -3.62
C ARG A 8 16.05 -23.44 -4.78
N GLU A 9 16.37 -24.73 -4.87
CA GLU A 9 15.83 -25.60 -5.91
C GLU A 9 14.33 -25.86 -5.72
N GLY A 10 13.90 -26.02 -4.47
CA GLY A 10 12.49 -26.17 -4.13
C GLY A 10 11.65 -24.94 -4.49
N LEU A 11 12.18 -23.75 -4.23
CA LEU A 11 11.57 -22.47 -4.61
C LEU A 11 11.48 -22.29 -6.13
N ALA A 12 12.53 -22.69 -6.87
CA ALA A 12 12.51 -22.66 -8.34
C ALA A 12 11.35 -23.50 -8.90
N ARG A 13 11.21 -24.73 -8.40
CA ARG A 13 10.12 -25.63 -8.79
C ARG A 13 8.74 -25.07 -8.43
N HIS A 14 8.61 -24.41 -7.28
CA HIS A 14 7.36 -23.81 -6.83
C HIS A 14 6.94 -22.58 -7.65
N LEU A 15 7.91 -21.85 -8.22
CA LEU A 15 7.68 -20.73 -9.14
C LEU A 15 7.53 -21.15 -10.61
N HIS A 16 7.51 -22.46 -10.90
CA HIS A 16 7.53 -23.02 -12.26
C HIS A 16 8.70 -22.49 -13.12
N ARG A 17 9.89 -22.39 -12.52
CA ARG A 17 11.13 -21.95 -13.19
C ARG A 17 12.22 -23.02 -13.12
N ASP A 18 13.11 -22.99 -14.10
CA ASP A 18 14.27 -23.90 -14.14
C ASP A 18 15.31 -23.58 -13.06
N SER A 19 15.43 -22.31 -12.65
CA SER A 19 16.30 -21.88 -11.55
C SER A 19 15.89 -20.52 -10.97
N ILE A 20 16.32 -20.24 -9.73
CA ILE A 20 16.24 -18.91 -9.11
C ILE A 20 17.48 -18.11 -9.50
N GLN A 21 17.30 -16.91 -10.08
CA GLN A 21 18.38 -16.00 -10.41
C GLN A 21 19.24 -15.66 -9.16
N ASP A 22 20.56 -15.59 -9.31
CA ASP A 22 21.49 -15.34 -8.20
C ASP A 22 21.22 -14.02 -7.46
N GLY A 23 20.77 -12.98 -8.17
CA GLY A 23 20.43 -11.70 -7.56
C GLY A 23 19.23 -11.79 -6.62
N LEU A 24 18.17 -12.50 -7.02
CA LEU A 24 16.99 -12.74 -6.18
C LEU A 24 17.36 -13.61 -4.97
N TRP A 25 18.21 -14.61 -5.17
CA TRP A 25 18.65 -15.46 -4.07
C TRP A 25 19.50 -14.70 -3.04
N ARG A 26 20.49 -13.92 -3.49
CA ARG A 26 21.29 -13.04 -2.61
C ARG A 26 20.42 -12.07 -1.83
N TYR A 27 19.40 -11.49 -2.46
CA TYR A 27 18.47 -10.62 -1.78
C TYR A 27 17.74 -11.34 -0.62
N LEU A 28 17.27 -12.57 -0.85
CA LEU A 28 16.62 -13.37 0.19
C LEU A 28 17.59 -13.76 1.32
N GLU A 29 18.87 -13.94 1.01
CA GLU A 29 19.93 -14.17 2.00
C GLU A 29 20.23 -12.90 2.80
N ASP A 30 20.45 -11.75 2.14
CA ASP A 30 20.79 -10.47 2.75
C ASP A 30 19.67 -9.94 3.67
N ARG A 31 18.41 -10.24 3.33
CA ARG A 31 17.24 -9.90 4.16
C ARG A 31 16.96 -10.91 5.28
N GLY A 32 17.73 -12.00 5.35
CA GLY A 32 17.59 -13.03 6.39
C GLY A 32 16.50 -14.07 6.12
N TYR A 33 15.73 -13.95 5.04
CA TYR A 33 14.62 -14.86 4.73
C TYR A 33 15.09 -16.30 4.49
N VAL A 34 16.26 -16.49 3.89
CA VAL A 34 16.84 -17.84 3.70
C VAL A 34 17.20 -18.47 5.03
N GLY A 35 17.83 -17.72 5.93
CA GLY A 35 18.13 -18.20 7.29
C GLY A 35 16.85 -18.56 8.07
N GLU A 36 15.78 -17.79 7.91
CA GLU A 36 14.47 -18.09 8.50
C GLU A 36 13.78 -19.32 7.86
N ALA A 37 14.00 -19.55 6.57
CA ALA A 37 13.49 -20.71 5.86
C ALA A 37 14.24 -22.00 6.23
N GLU A 38 15.53 -21.90 6.55
CA GLU A 38 16.34 -23.04 7.02
C GLU A 38 15.92 -23.58 8.38
N LEU A 39 15.27 -22.75 9.20
CA LEU A 39 14.70 -23.15 10.50
C LEU A 39 13.36 -23.90 10.37
N LYS A 40 12.82 -24.03 9.15
CA LYS A 40 11.55 -24.70 8.86
C LYS A 40 11.78 -26.08 8.26
N SER A 41 10.71 -26.88 8.16
CA SER A 41 10.76 -28.04 7.26
C SER A 41 10.95 -27.57 5.82
N LEU A 42 11.61 -28.38 4.98
CA LEU A 42 11.92 -28.00 3.60
C LEU A 42 10.68 -27.47 2.84
N ARG A 43 9.53 -28.11 3.03
CA ARG A 43 8.26 -27.71 2.39
C ARG A 43 7.77 -26.35 2.87
N GLU A 44 7.78 -26.11 4.18
CA GLU A 44 7.35 -24.83 4.77
C GLU A 44 8.34 -23.69 4.48
N GLY A 45 9.64 -24.00 4.40
CA GLY A 45 10.67 -23.07 3.94
C GLY A 45 10.45 -22.63 2.50
N ILE A 46 10.10 -23.56 1.62
CA ILE A 46 9.77 -23.24 0.22
C ILE A 46 8.52 -22.37 0.12
N GLU A 47 7.44 -22.72 0.82
CA GLU A 47 6.18 -21.95 0.82
C GLU A 47 6.39 -20.53 1.40
N TYR A 48 7.21 -20.41 2.44
CA TYR A 48 7.58 -19.12 3.02
C TYR A 48 8.37 -18.25 2.05
N LEU A 49 9.44 -18.79 1.46
CA LEU A 49 10.22 -18.06 0.47
C LEU A 49 9.36 -17.72 -0.76
N TYR A 50 8.43 -18.58 -1.14
CA TYR A 50 7.48 -18.32 -2.21
C TYR A 50 6.53 -17.17 -1.87
N SER A 51 5.98 -17.11 -0.64
CA SER A 51 5.15 -15.98 -0.23
C SER A 51 5.93 -14.67 -0.19
N GLU A 52 7.19 -14.70 0.26
CA GLU A 52 8.06 -13.51 0.27
C GLU A 52 8.43 -13.06 -1.14
N VAL A 53 8.80 -14.00 -2.03
CA VAL A 53 9.07 -13.69 -3.45
C VAL A 53 7.81 -13.19 -4.15
N ARG A 54 6.64 -13.75 -3.84
CA ARG A 54 5.37 -13.27 -4.41
C ARG A 54 5.04 -11.87 -3.89
N ALA A 55 5.25 -11.60 -2.61
CA ALA A 55 5.10 -10.28 -2.02
C ALA A 55 6.05 -9.25 -2.66
N MET A 56 7.29 -9.65 -2.96
CA MET A 56 8.26 -8.83 -3.70
C MET A 56 7.87 -8.61 -5.15
N GLN A 57 7.36 -9.65 -5.83
CA GLN A 57 6.91 -9.55 -7.22
C GLN A 57 5.68 -8.67 -7.36
N THR A 58 4.79 -8.69 -6.37
CA THR A 58 3.72 -7.68 -6.24
C THR A 58 4.25 -6.30 -5.88
N ALA A 59 5.45 -6.20 -5.28
CA ALA A 59 6.12 -4.96 -4.89
C ALA A 59 7.13 -4.40 -5.94
N VAL A 60 7.15 -4.94 -7.16
CA VAL A 60 7.94 -4.35 -8.28
C VAL A 60 7.30 -3.06 -8.83
N LEU A 61 6.10 -2.71 -8.38
CA LEU A 61 5.69 -1.31 -8.33
C LEU A 61 5.99 -0.81 -6.91
N PRO A 62 6.66 0.35 -6.72
CA PRO A 62 6.74 0.94 -5.40
C PRO A 62 5.31 1.08 -4.90
N ASP A 63 4.97 0.30 -3.88
CA ASP A 63 3.70 0.36 -3.17
C ASP A 63 3.65 1.72 -2.46
N ARG A 64 3.33 2.77 -3.24
CA ARG A 64 2.80 4.02 -2.70
C ARG A 64 1.54 3.58 -1.98
N GLY A 65 1.67 3.40 -0.66
CA GLY A 65 0.74 2.62 0.14
C GLY A 65 -0.73 2.91 -0.18
N ASP A 66 -1.56 1.88 -0.03
CA ASP A 66 -2.97 1.90 -0.38
C ASP A 66 -3.63 3.24 -0.02
N ALA A 67 -4.31 3.84 -1.00
CA ALA A 67 -5.10 5.04 -0.78
C ALA A 67 -6.17 4.73 0.28
N VAL A 68 -6.17 5.50 1.36
CA VAL A 68 -7.16 5.31 2.42
C VAL A 68 -8.37 6.18 2.09
N GLU A 69 -9.52 5.53 1.93
CA GLU A 69 -10.77 6.24 1.70
C GLU A 69 -11.17 7.01 2.97
N LEU A 70 -11.02 8.33 2.93
CA LEU A 70 -11.43 9.24 4.00
C LEU A 70 -12.83 9.78 3.69
N ARG A 71 -13.64 9.97 4.73
CA ARG A 71 -15.01 10.48 4.54
C ARG A 71 -14.97 11.92 4.10
N ALA A 72 -15.83 12.25 3.13
CA ALA A 72 -16.06 13.62 2.66
C ALA A 72 -16.23 14.60 3.84
N PRO A 73 -15.70 15.84 3.72
CA PRO A 73 -15.82 16.81 4.78
C PRO A 73 -17.30 17.17 5.01
N ARG A 74 -17.71 17.19 6.27
CA ARG A 74 -19.12 17.42 6.65
C ARG A 74 -19.55 18.87 6.50
N ASP A 75 -18.59 19.78 6.62
CA ASP A 75 -18.81 21.21 6.54
C ASP A 75 -19.39 21.64 5.18
N ALA A 76 -20.42 22.49 5.23
CA ALA A 76 -21.13 22.95 4.04
C ALA A 76 -20.25 23.88 3.19
N THR A 77 -19.42 24.71 3.83
CA THR A 77 -18.54 25.66 3.14
C THR A 77 -17.47 24.93 2.33
N THR A 78 -16.86 23.92 2.93
CA THR A 78 -15.84 23.08 2.28
C THR A 78 -16.42 22.33 1.09
N ARG A 79 -17.63 21.77 1.22
CA ARG A 79 -18.34 21.13 0.11
C ARG A 79 -18.65 22.12 -1.03
N ALA A 80 -19.22 23.28 -0.71
CA ALA A 80 -19.51 24.31 -1.72
C ALA A 80 -18.24 24.79 -2.45
N ARG A 81 -17.11 24.90 -1.74
CA ARG A 81 -15.81 25.21 -2.35
C ARG A 81 -15.35 24.10 -3.30
N ILE A 82 -15.43 22.84 -2.88
CA ILE A 82 -15.09 21.67 -3.71
C ILE A 82 -15.96 21.66 -4.98
N ASP A 83 -17.27 21.86 -4.85
CA ASP A 83 -18.20 21.88 -5.98
C ASP A 83 -17.87 23.02 -6.95
N ALA A 84 -17.61 24.22 -6.44
CA ALA A 84 -17.23 25.38 -7.26
C ALA A 84 -15.92 25.15 -8.02
N LEU A 85 -14.87 24.65 -7.35
CA LEU A 85 -13.59 24.34 -8.00
C LEU A 85 -13.75 23.25 -9.06
N SER A 86 -14.55 22.22 -8.76
CA SER A 86 -14.85 21.12 -9.69
C SER A 86 -15.51 21.63 -10.98
N ALA A 87 -16.50 22.50 -10.86
CA ALA A 87 -17.18 23.10 -12.01
C ALA A 87 -16.24 23.99 -12.84
N ILE A 88 -15.44 24.84 -12.16
CA ILE A 88 -14.48 25.74 -12.83
C ILE A 88 -13.41 24.93 -13.58
N TYR A 89 -12.82 23.93 -12.94
CA TYR A 89 -11.75 23.12 -13.54
C TYR A 89 -12.27 22.24 -14.68
N ALA A 90 -13.48 21.69 -14.56
CA ALA A 90 -14.12 20.98 -15.67
C ALA A 90 -14.34 21.90 -16.88
N ALA A 91 -14.78 23.14 -16.65
CA ALA A 91 -14.93 24.13 -17.73
C ALA A 91 -13.59 24.49 -18.39
N TRP A 92 -12.51 24.68 -17.60
CA TRP A 92 -11.19 25.02 -18.13
C TRP A 92 -10.55 23.89 -18.93
N SER A 93 -10.61 22.67 -18.41
CA SER A 93 -10.02 21.46 -19.00
C SER A 93 -10.79 20.87 -20.18
N ALA A 94 -12.03 21.33 -20.43
CA ALA A 94 -12.82 20.84 -21.56
C ALA A 94 -12.07 20.99 -22.91
N ARG A 95 -11.27 22.05 -23.05
CA ARG A 95 -10.43 22.30 -24.23
C ARG A 95 -9.28 21.31 -24.35
N ASP A 96 -8.70 20.88 -23.23
CA ASP A 96 -7.62 19.89 -23.21
C ASP A 96 -8.12 18.51 -23.65
N ALA A 97 -9.38 18.18 -23.32
CA ALA A 97 -10.01 16.92 -23.72
C ALA A 97 -10.54 16.93 -25.17
N GLU A 98 -10.82 18.11 -25.74
CA GLU A 98 -11.47 18.26 -27.04
C GLU A 98 -10.72 17.56 -28.18
N SER A 99 -9.39 17.70 -28.23
CA SER A 99 -8.56 17.06 -29.26
C SER A 99 -8.63 15.54 -29.20
N PHE A 100 -8.63 14.97 -28.00
CA PHE A 100 -8.79 13.53 -27.80
C PHE A 100 -10.17 13.06 -28.24
N ARG A 101 -11.22 13.75 -27.78
CA ARG A 101 -12.61 13.43 -28.10
C ARG A 101 -12.88 13.49 -29.61
N ALA A 102 -12.39 14.53 -30.28
CA ALA A 102 -12.54 14.67 -31.73
C ALA A 102 -11.85 13.55 -32.52
N ARG A 103 -10.75 12.99 -32.00
CA ARG A 103 -9.99 11.91 -32.64
C ARG A 103 -10.58 10.53 -32.38
N TYR A 104 -11.05 10.26 -31.16
CA TYR A 104 -11.36 8.90 -30.72
C TYR A 104 -12.83 8.63 -30.39
N LEU A 105 -13.65 9.69 -30.23
CA LEU A 105 -15.09 9.61 -29.95
C LEU A 105 -15.92 10.16 -31.11
N ILE A 106 -15.47 9.89 -32.34
CA ILE A 106 -16.13 10.33 -33.56
C ILE A 106 -17.55 9.74 -33.60
N ARG A 107 -18.51 10.58 -33.98
CA ARG A 107 -19.88 10.17 -34.25
C ARG A 107 -19.93 9.16 -35.40
N THR A 108 -19.97 7.87 -35.07
CA THR A 108 -20.07 6.79 -36.06
C THR A 108 -21.45 6.71 -36.71
N ASP A 109 -22.47 7.32 -36.09
CA ASP A 109 -23.82 7.46 -36.62
C ASP A 109 -23.93 8.50 -37.74
N ASP A 110 -22.95 9.42 -37.84
CA ASP A 110 -22.88 10.44 -38.87
C ASP A 110 -21.93 10.02 -40.01
N ARG A 111 -22.52 9.54 -41.11
CA ARG A 111 -21.78 9.17 -42.33
C ARG A 111 -20.98 10.33 -42.94
N ALA A 112 -21.39 11.58 -42.73
CA ALA A 112 -20.65 12.75 -43.20
C ALA A 112 -19.41 12.99 -42.32
N ALA A 113 -19.54 12.85 -41.00
CA ALA A 113 -18.41 12.90 -40.07
C ALA A 113 -17.37 11.80 -40.38
N MET A 114 -17.83 10.56 -40.61
CA MET A 114 -16.95 9.43 -40.98
C MET A 114 -16.22 9.65 -42.31
N ARG A 115 -16.88 10.22 -43.33
CA ARG A 115 -16.25 10.53 -44.62
C ARG A 115 -15.24 11.67 -44.52
N ALA A 116 -15.54 12.69 -43.72
CA ALA A 116 -14.60 13.76 -43.45
C ALA A 116 -13.34 13.23 -42.72
N TYR A 117 -13.49 12.25 -41.82
CA TYR A 117 -12.37 11.63 -41.08
C TYR A 117 -11.48 10.79 -41.97
N ALA A 118 -12.08 9.95 -42.79
CA ALA A 118 -11.35 9.19 -43.80
C ALA A 118 -10.59 10.10 -44.79
N ALA A 119 -11.03 11.34 -44.98
CA ALA A 119 -10.39 12.34 -45.84
C ALA A 119 -9.41 13.29 -45.12
N GLY A 120 -9.17 13.13 -43.81
CA GLY A 120 -8.26 13.97 -43.03
C GLY A 120 -8.72 15.42 -42.79
N GLY A 121 -10.01 15.72 -42.94
CA GLY A 121 -10.60 17.04 -42.72
C GLY A 121 -11.00 17.31 -41.26
N SER A 122 -11.54 18.51 -40.97
CA SER A 122 -12.13 18.86 -39.67
C SER A 122 -13.57 18.29 -39.57
N HIS A 123 -13.95 17.63 -38.45
CA HIS A 123 -15.25 16.94 -38.29
C HIS A 123 -16.33 17.75 -37.56
N PRO A 124 -17.62 17.45 -37.80
CA PRO A 124 -18.74 18.17 -37.21
C PRO A 124 -19.13 17.61 -35.82
N GLY A 125 -18.13 17.41 -34.94
CA GLY A 125 -18.32 17.06 -33.53
C GLY A 125 -18.03 15.61 -33.13
N TYR A 126 -17.91 15.39 -31.82
CA TYR A 126 -17.76 14.10 -31.16
C TYR A 126 -19.01 13.77 -30.32
N ALA A 127 -19.22 12.50 -29.98
CA ALA A 127 -20.24 12.09 -29.02
C ALA A 127 -19.56 11.56 -27.75
N LEU A 128 -19.91 12.13 -26.60
CA LEU A 128 -19.48 11.60 -25.32
C LEU A 128 -20.11 10.23 -25.09
N LEU A 129 -19.39 9.36 -24.38
CA LEU A 129 -19.90 8.07 -23.96
C LEU A 129 -20.89 8.24 -22.81
N ASP A 130 -21.87 7.35 -22.72
CA ASP A 130 -22.59 7.13 -21.46
C ASP A 130 -21.62 6.55 -20.42
N ASP A 131 -21.85 6.84 -19.13
CA ASP A 131 -21.01 6.37 -18.02
C ASP A 131 -20.77 4.85 -18.06
N GLU A 132 -21.85 4.10 -18.32
CA GLU A 132 -21.84 2.64 -18.40
C GLU A 132 -21.09 2.10 -19.64
N ALA A 133 -20.93 2.92 -20.69
CA ALA A 133 -20.27 2.53 -21.93
C ALA A 133 -18.73 2.65 -21.85
N VAL A 134 -18.20 3.32 -20.83
CA VAL A 134 -16.76 3.59 -20.69
C VAL A 134 -15.95 2.29 -20.54
N THR A 135 -16.36 1.39 -19.65
CA THR A 135 -15.68 0.10 -19.47
C THR A 135 -15.67 -0.71 -20.77
N ALA A 136 -16.81 -0.78 -21.46
CA ALA A 136 -16.92 -1.50 -22.72
C ALA A 136 -16.00 -0.89 -23.80
N TRP A 137 -15.95 0.44 -23.90
CA TRP A 137 -15.08 1.15 -24.83
C TRP A 137 -13.59 0.89 -24.56
N VAL A 138 -13.17 0.91 -23.28
CA VAL A 138 -11.78 0.60 -22.90
C VAL A 138 -11.41 -0.83 -23.30
N ILE A 139 -12.28 -1.81 -23.01
CA ILE A 139 -12.05 -3.21 -23.35
C ILE A 139 -11.98 -3.41 -24.87
N ASP A 140 -12.89 -2.78 -25.63
CA ASP A 140 -12.90 -2.85 -27.09
C ASP A 140 -11.61 -2.29 -27.70
N LYS A 141 -11.16 -1.11 -27.27
CA LYS A 141 -9.90 -0.52 -27.75
C LYS A 141 -8.69 -1.37 -27.41
N LEU A 142 -8.65 -1.98 -26.24
CA LEU A 142 -7.55 -2.84 -25.85
C LEU A 142 -7.51 -4.11 -26.72
N LYS A 143 -8.67 -4.75 -26.96
CA LYS A 143 -8.78 -5.92 -27.84
C LYS A 143 -8.44 -5.61 -29.28
N ALA A 144 -8.93 -4.49 -29.81
CA ALA A 144 -8.63 -4.04 -31.16
C ALA A 144 -7.12 -3.81 -31.36
N HIS A 145 -6.42 -3.34 -30.32
CA HIS A 145 -4.98 -3.11 -30.38
C HIS A 145 -4.15 -4.38 -30.16
N ALA A 146 -4.69 -5.39 -29.47
CA ALA A 146 -4.04 -6.69 -29.28
C ALA A 146 -4.09 -7.59 -30.54
N ASP A 147 -4.77 -7.15 -31.61
CA ASP A 147 -4.82 -7.80 -32.94
C ASP A 147 -5.12 -9.32 -32.88
N GLY A 148 -6.16 -9.68 -32.12
CA GLY A 148 -6.61 -11.06 -31.97
C GLY A 148 -5.84 -11.89 -30.93
N LYS A 149 -4.78 -11.35 -30.31
CA LYS A 149 -4.18 -11.93 -29.11
C LYS A 149 -5.02 -11.65 -27.88
N ASP A 150 -4.81 -12.46 -26.84
CA ASP A 150 -5.31 -12.12 -25.51
C ASP A 150 -4.67 -10.80 -25.04
N PRO A 151 -5.46 -9.82 -24.55
CA PRO A 151 -4.94 -8.54 -24.09
C PRO A 151 -3.85 -8.63 -23.03
N ASP A 152 -3.97 -9.55 -22.07
CA ASP A 152 -3.00 -9.67 -20.99
C ASP A 152 -1.70 -10.28 -21.53
N GLU A 153 -1.81 -11.30 -22.38
CA GLU A 153 -0.65 -11.89 -23.08
C GLU A 153 0.12 -10.84 -23.90
N TYR A 154 -0.59 -9.99 -24.64
CA TYR A 154 0.01 -8.91 -25.41
C TYR A 154 0.74 -7.88 -24.53
N ILE A 155 0.15 -7.49 -23.40
CA ILE A 155 0.81 -6.59 -22.44
C ILE A 155 2.08 -7.24 -21.86
N PHE A 156 2.03 -8.54 -21.53
CA PHE A 156 3.22 -9.25 -21.06
C PHE A 156 4.33 -9.30 -22.12
N GLU A 157 3.99 -9.49 -23.39
CA GLU A 157 4.98 -9.42 -24.47
C GLU A 157 5.66 -8.05 -24.55
N LEU A 158 4.89 -6.96 -24.47
CA LEU A 158 5.45 -5.60 -24.47
C LEU A 158 6.39 -5.35 -23.30
N ILE A 159 6.02 -5.82 -22.09
CA ILE A 159 6.88 -5.70 -20.90
C ILE A 159 8.18 -6.50 -21.09
N ARG A 160 8.12 -7.69 -21.72
CA ARG A 160 9.31 -8.53 -21.98
C ARG A 160 10.25 -7.93 -23.03
N GLN A 161 9.72 -7.13 -23.95
CA GLN A 161 10.50 -6.45 -24.98
C GLN A 161 11.17 -5.16 -24.47
N GLN A 162 10.78 -4.68 -23.29
CA GLN A 162 11.32 -3.45 -22.73
C GLN A 162 12.79 -3.61 -22.30
N THR A 163 13.66 -2.77 -22.86
CA THR A 163 15.07 -2.70 -22.45
C THR A 163 15.21 -1.73 -21.26
N PRO A 164 16.06 -2.03 -20.26
CA PRO A 164 16.34 -1.08 -19.19
C PRO A 164 16.87 0.25 -19.73
N GLY A 165 16.19 1.35 -19.40
CA GLY A 165 16.53 2.71 -19.85
C GLY A 165 15.70 3.24 -21.01
N ASP A 166 14.94 2.39 -21.70
CA ASP A 166 13.96 2.84 -22.70
C ASP A 166 12.69 3.38 -22.03
N ARG A 167 11.95 4.22 -22.75
CA ARG A 167 10.61 4.65 -22.30
C ARG A 167 9.69 3.44 -22.15
N ASP A 168 8.90 3.45 -21.08
CA ASP A 168 7.92 2.38 -20.84
C ASP A 168 6.98 2.21 -22.04
N LEU A 169 6.92 0.99 -22.55
CA LEU A 169 6.03 0.60 -23.65
C LEU A 169 4.58 0.43 -23.17
N VAL A 170 4.39 0.32 -21.86
CA VAL A 170 3.11 0.16 -21.19
C VAL A 170 2.92 1.30 -20.19
N VAL A 171 1.72 1.84 -20.13
CA VAL A 171 1.31 2.83 -19.14
C VAL A 171 0.08 2.32 -18.40
N VAL A 172 -0.16 2.85 -17.20
CA VAL A 172 -1.33 2.49 -16.40
C VAL A 172 -2.45 3.47 -16.71
N LEU A 173 -3.60 2.95 -17.11
CA LEU A 173 -4.85 3.68 -17.23
C LEU A 173 -5.72 3.40 -16.00
N ASP A 174 -6.07 4.45 -15.27
CA ASP A 174 -7.12 4.41 -14.25
C ASP A 174 -8.46 4.83 -14.90
N PHE A 175 -9.52 4.06 -14.67
CA PHE A 175 -10.88 4.38 -15.11
C PHE A 175 -11.92 3.81 -14.14
N MET A 176 -13.18 4.25 -14.24
CA MET A 176 -14.25 3.73 -13.38
C MET A 176 -14.90 2.52 -14.05
N SER A 177 -15.07 1.44 -13.29
CA SER A 177 -15.88 0.27 -13.68
C SER A 177 -16.75 -0.13 -12.50
N ASP A 178 -18.05 -0.29 -12.72
CA ASP A 178 -19.05 -0.64 -11.69
C ASP A 178 -18.96 0.26 -10.45
N GLY A 179 -18.75 1.56 -10.67
CA GLY A 179 -18.63 2.56 -9.60
C GLY A 179 -17.32 2.49 -8.80
N ARG A 180 -16.32 1.73 -9.25
CA ARG A 180 -15.01 1.62 -8.59
C ARG A 180 -13.87 1.98 -9.54
N PRO A 181 -12.79 2.61 -9.04
CA PRO A 181 -11.59 2.82 -9.83
C PRO A 181 -10.91 1.47 -10.11
N VAL A 182 -10.58 1.23 -11.37
CA VAL A 182 -9.82 0.08 -11.87
C VAL A 182 -8.56 0.60 -12.54
N ARG A 183 -7.44 -0.09 -12.29
CA ARG A 183 -6.19 0.09 -13.03
C ARG A 183 -6.05 -0.99 -14.08
N GLN A 184 -5.76 -0.58 -15.29
CA GLN A 184 -5.42 -1.47 -16.39
C GLN A 184 -4.09 -1.04 -17.02
N SER A 185 -3.21 -2.00 -17.25
CA SER A 185 -2.01 -1.77 -18.05
C SER A 185 -2.40 -1.71 -19.53
N VAL A 186 -1.98 -0.66 -20.23
CA VAL A 186 -2.34 -0.42 -21.63
C VAL A 186 -1.11 -0.04 -22.46
N PRO A 187 -1.10 -0.31 -23.77
CA PRO A 187 0.04 0.03 -24.63
C PRO A 187 0.16 1.54 -24.77
N ARG A 188 1.35 2.09 -24.53
CA ARG A 188 1.59 3.54 -24.57
C ARG A 188 1.33 4.16 -25.94
N SER A 189 1.61 3.42 -27.00
CA SER A 189 1.42 3.84 -28.39
C SER A 189 -0.04 3.74 -28.87
N SER A 190 -0.99 3.40 -28.00
CA SER A 190 -2.41 3.24 -28.34
C SER A 190 -3.24 4.46 -27.93
N ALA A 191 -4.49 4.52 -28.40
CA ALA A 191 -5.47 5.50 -27.93
C ALA A 191 -5.67 5.46 -26.41
N LEU A 192 -5.55 4.27 -25.80
CA LEU A 192 -5.64 4.11 -24.34
C LEU A 192 -4.39 4.65 -23.64
N GLY A 193 -3.22 4.58 -24.29
CA GLY A 193 -1.98 5.19 -23.80
C GLY A 193 -2.07 6.72 -23.81
N GLU A 194 -2.55 7.30 -24.91
CA GLU A 194 -2.84 8.75 -24.99
C GLU A 194 -3.87 9.19 -23.93
N LEU A 195 -4.92 8.39 -23.73
CA LEU A 195 -5.92 8.64 -22.70
C LEU A 195 -5.30 8.62 -21.29
N ALA A 196 -4.47 7.62 -20.99
CA ALA A 196 -3.80 7.49 -19.70
C ALA A 196 -2.92 8.71 -19.40
N GLU A 197 -2.12 9.16 -20.37
CA GLU A 197 -1.27 10.35 -20.22
C GLU A 197 -2.08 11.63 -20.03
N LEU A 198 -3.14 11.81 -20.82
CA LEU A 198 -4.02 12.97 -20.71
C LEU A 198 -4.75 13.00 -19.36
N SER A 199 -5.36 11.87 -18.96
CA SER A 199 -6.05 11.74 -17.68
C SER A 199 -5.11 11.99 -16.50
N GLN A 200 -3.87 11.46 -16.55
CA GLN A 200 -2.88 11.70 -15.51
C GLN A 200 -2.48 13.18 -15.43
N LYS A 201 -2.24 13.83 -16.57
CA LYS A 201 -1.92 15.26 -16.63
C LYS A 201 -3.05 16.12 -16.04
N LEU A 202 -4.30 15.82 -16.39
CA LEU A 202 -5.48 16.52 -15.85
C LEU A 202 -5.62 16.27 -14.35
N ALA A 203 -5.46 15.03 -13.90
CA ALA A 203 -5.52 14.65 -12.50
C ALA A 203 -4.47 15.39 -11.65
N GLU A 204 -3.24 15.48 -12.13
CA GLU A 204 -2.16 16.20 -11.45
C GLU A 204 -2.43 17.71 -11.37
N HIS A 205 -2.86 18.31 -12.47
CA HIS A 205 -3.05 19.76 -12.56
C HIS A 205 -4.26 20.24 -11.77
N TYR A 206 -5.39 19.51 -11.86
CA TYR A 206 -6.66 19.89 -11.25
C TYR A 206 -6.99 19.15 -9.95
N ARG A 207 -6.05 18.32 -9.45
CA ARG A 207 -6.20 17.50 -8.25
C ARG A 207 -7.43 16.58 -8.33
N TRP A 208 -7.61 15.93 -9.47
CA TRP A 208 -8.67 14.93 -9.65
C TRP A 208 -8.14 13.53 -9.36
N HIS A 209 -9.05 12.60 -9.07
CA HIS A 209 -8.70 11.20 -9.13
C HIS A 209 -8.45 10.80 -10.60
N PRO A 210 -7.37 10.08 -10.95
CA PRO A 210 -7.07 9.69 -12.33
C PRO A 210 -8.23 8.98 -13.04
N ALA A 211 -8.91 8.04 -12.37
CA ALA A 211 -10.11 7.39 -12.91
C ALA A 211 -11.26 8.35 -13.27
N TRP A 212 -11.40 9.45 -12.51
CA TRP A 212 -12.45 10.44 -12.78
C TRP A 212 -12.04 11.41 -13.88
N ALA A 213 -10.75 11.71 -14.02
CA ALA A 213 -10.23 12.42 -15.18
C ALA A 213 -10.51 11.64 -16.47
N THR A 214 -10.36 10.30 -16.45
CA THR A 214 -10.74 9.44 -17.57
C THR A 214 -12.24 9.53 -17.87
N GLN A 215 -13.11 9.47 -16.84
CA GLN A 215 -14.55 9.65 -17.03
C GLN A 215 -14.91 11.02 -17.60
N PHE A 216 -14.22 12.08 -17.17
CA PHE A 216 -14.39 13.39 -17.75
C PHE A 216 -14.01 13.42 -19.23
N VAL A 217 -12.87 12.87 -19.62
CA VAL A 217 -12.44 12.87 -21.02
C VAL A 217 -13.44 12.11 -21.88
N LEU A 218 -13.92 10.94 -21.44
CA LEU A 218 -14.77 10.06 -22.24
C LEU A 218 -16.27 10.39 -22.20
N ALA A 219 -16.80 10.67 -21.00
CA ALA A 219 -18.23 10.84 -20.76
C ALA A 219 -18.61 12.30 -20.41
N GLY A 220 -17.64 13.19 -20.23
CA GLY A 220 -17.88 14.59 -19.86
C GLY A 220 -18.42 14.78 -18.43
N ILE A 221 -18.37 13.73 -17.61
CA ILE A 221 -18.81 13.77 -16.21
C ILE A 221 -17.84 14.66 -15.44
N GLN A 222 -18.37 15.64 -14.70
CA GLN A 222 -17.58 16.58 -13.91
C GLN A 222 -16.83 15.85 -12.78
N PRO A 223 -15.49 15.88 -12.73
CA PRO A 223 -14.74 15.30 -11.63
C PRO A 223 -14.83 16.17 -10.38
N THR A 224 -14.90 15.55 -9.21
CA THR A 224 -14.69 16.26 -7.95
C THR A 224 -13.21 16.51 -7.71
N VAL A 225 -12.90 17.75 -7.30
CA VAL A 225 -11.58 18.15 -6.82
C VAL A 225 -11.30 17.51 -5.46
N LEU A 226 -10.16 16.82 -5.37
CA LEU A 226 -9.67 16.25 -4.13
C LEU A 226 -9.09 17.36 -3.25
N ALA A 227 -9.87 17.84 -2.28
CA ALA A 227 -9.39 18.75 -1.24
C ALA A 227 -8.38 18.10 -0.30
N TYR A 228 -8.33 16.77 -0.26
CA TYR A 228 -7.33 16.02 0.46
C TYR A 228 -7.16 14.62 -0.13
N THR A 229 -6.00 14.01 0.12
CA THR A 229 -5.74 12.59 -0.14
C THR A 229 -4.88 12.02 0.99
N ALA A 230 -5.12 10.76 1.37
CA ALA A 230 -4.32 10.06 2.35
C ALA A 230 -3.82 8.73 1.80
N SER A 231 -2.56 8.42 2.09
CA SER A 231 -1.97 7.10 1.88
C SER A 231 -1.24 6.65 3.14
N ALA A 232 -1.18 5.33 3.33
CA ALA A 232 -0.49 4.73 4.46
C ALA A 232 0.43 3.62 3.97
N GLU A 233 1.72 3.77 4.22
CA GLU A 233 2.74 2.75 4.00
C GLU A 233 2.86 1.93 5.28
N ILE A 234 2.09 0.85 5.37
CA ILE A 234 2.01 0.02 6.56
C ILE A 234 3.09 -1.05 6.50
N SER A 235 4.04 -0.95 7.42
CA SER A 235 5.02 -1.99 7.70
C SER A 235 4.52 -2.88 8.83
N TYR A 236 4.91 -4.15 8.84
CA TYR A 236 4.46 -5.13 9.83
C TYR A 236 5.63 -5.69 10.66
N GLY A 237 5.29 -6.29 11.80
CA GLY A 237 6.22 -7.04 12.65
C GLY A 237 7.10 -6.17 13.56
N VAL A 238 7.76 -6.84 14.50
CA VAL A 238 8.68 -6.25 15.48
C VAL A 238 9.95 -5.82 14.73
N GLY A 239 10.03 -4.55 14.34
CA GLY A 239 11.16 -3.99 13.57
C GLY A 239 10.71 -3.21 12.32
N GLY A 240 9.56 -3.57 11.75
CA GLY A 240 8.95 -2.86 10.63
C GLY A 240 7.79 -1.95 11.06
N ALA A 241 6.93 -2.36 11.98
CA ALA A 241 5.69 -1.61 12.23
C ALA A 241 5.88 -0.18 12.78
N ALA A 242 7.01 0.11 13.44
CA ALA A 242 7.38 1.48 13.83
C ALA A 242 7.80 2.37 12.64
N THR A 243 8.16 1.78 11.49
CA THR A 243 8.49 2.51 10.26
C THR A 243 7.27 2.83 9.42
N THR A 244 6.06 2.43 9.83
CA THR A 244 4.83 2.84 9.17
C THR A 244 4.77 4.36 9.02
N ARG A 245 4.48 4.83 7.81
CA ARG A 245 4.34 6.24 7.49
C ARG A 245 2.99 6.51 6.85
N VAL A 246 2.50 7.70 7.12
CA VAL A 246 1.29 8.25 6.53
C VAL A 246 1.68 9.49 5.75
N THR A 247 1.13 9.61 4.56
CA THR A 247 1.18 10.86 3.79
C THR A 247 -0.22 11.41 3.66
N LEU A 248 -0.40 12.67 4.07
CA LEU A 248 -1.65 13.41 3.93
C LEU A 248 -1.36 14.64 3.06
N THR A 249 -2.02 14.72 1.89
CA THR A 249 -1.99 15.90 1.03
C THR A 249 -3.28 16.68 1.25
N LEU A 250 -3.20 18.00 1.41
CA LEU A 250 -4.31 18.85 1.88
C LEU A 250 -4.39 20.14 1.06
N ASP A 251 -5.61 20.63 0.81
CA ASP A 251 -5.86 22.02 0.44
C ASP A 251 -5.48 22.90 1.66
N PRO A 252 -4.57 23.87 1.51
CA PRO A 252 -4.18 24.76 2.60
C PRO A 252 -5.34 25.63 3.15
N ALA A 253 -6.48 25.68 2.46
CA ALA A 253 -7.69 26.33 2.96
C ALA A 253 -8.41 25.55 4.08
N LEU A 254 -8.04 24.29 4.32
CA LEU A 254 -8.60 23.50 5.42
C LEU A 254 -8.14 24.04 6.79
N THR A 255 -9.04 24.07 7.76
CA THR A 255 -8.71 24.52 9.12
C THR A 255 -7.94 23.45 9.89
N PRO A 256 -7.15 23.82 10.92
CA PRO A 256 -6.45 22.84 11.77
C PRO A 256 -7.37 21.77 12.37
N GLU A 257 -8.61 22.12 12.73
CA GLU A 257 -9.61 21.19 13.27
C GLU A 257 -10.03 20.16 12.22
N GLN A 258 -10.22 20.58 10.97
CA GLN A 258 -10.55 19.68 9.86
C GLN A 258 -9.38 18.72 9.57
N VAL A 259 -8.14 19.23 9.60
CA VAL A 259 -6.95 18.39 9.43
C VAL A 259 -6.84 17.35 10.56
N ALA A 260 -7.09 17.76 11.81
CA ALA A 260 -7.10 16.85 12.95
C ALA A 260 -8.20 15.78 12.81
N GLU A 261 -9.39 16.13 12.31
CA GLU A 261 -10.46 15.18 12.03
C GLU A 261 -10.04 14.17 10.96
N LEU A 262 -9.48 14.62 9.83
CA LEU A 262 -9.01 13.75 8.74
C LEU A 262 -7.93 12.79 9.23
N TYR A 263 -6.96 13.27 9.98
CA TYR A 263 -5.94 12.41 10.59
C TYR A 263 -6.55 11.42 11.60
N GLY A 264 -7.55 11.84 12.38
CA GLY A 264 -8.27 10.97 13.29
C GLY A 264 -9.02 9.84 12.57
N GLN A 265 -9.67 10.14 11.44
CA GLN A 265 -10.33 9.14 10.60
C GLN A 265 -9.33 8.13 10.04
N LEU A 266 -8.22 8.62 9.48
CA LEU A 266 -7.14 7.79 8.95
C LEU A 266 -6.56 6.87 10.03
N ARG A 267 -6.24 7.43 11.20
CA ARG A 267 -5.76 6.66 12.34
C ARG A 267 -6.75 5.59 12.77
N THR A 268 -8.04 5.90 12.78
CA THR A 268 -9.09 4.93 13.11
C THR A 268 -9.14 3.79 12.09
N ALA A 269 -8.97 4.10 10.80
CA ALA A 269 -8.97 3.10 9.73
C ALA A 269 -7.77 2.13 9.81
N MET A 270 -6.64 2.58 10.36
CA MET A 270 -5.42 1.77 10.51
C MET A 270 -5.26 1.11 11.88
N GLN A 271 -6.12 1.43 12.85
CA GLN A 271 -5.98 0.95 14.21
C GLN A 271 -6.57 -0.46 14.38
N PRO A 272 -5.89 -1.34 15.14
CA PRO A 272 -6.43 -2.64 15.49
C PRO A 272 -7.55 -2.46 16.52
N GLU A 273 -8.59 -3.29 16.45
CA GLU A 273 -9.59 -3.41 17.52
C GLU A 273 -9.16 -4.47 18.55
N PRO A 274 -9.20 -4.17 19.86
CA PRO A 274 -9.44 -2.86 20.47
C PRO A 274 -8.22 -1.91 20.37
N PRO A 275 -8.42 -0.59 20.31
CA PRO A 275 -7.34 0.37 20.12
C PRO A 275 -6.31 0.29 21.24
N GLN A 276 -5.03 0.26 20.87
CA GLN A 276 -3.96 0.26 21.86
C GLN A 276 -3.90 1.58 22.61
N ARG A 277 -3.77 1.50 23.93
CA ARG A 277 -3.52 2.69 24.77
C ARG A 277 -2.19 3.32 24.36
N ALA A 278 -2.20 4.65 24.23
CA ALA A 278 -0.98 5.43 24.00
C ALA A 278 0.12 5.05 25.00
N GLN A 279 1.35 4.92 24.51
CA GLN A 279 2.49 4.64 25.37
C GLN A 279 2.72 5.81 26.33
N SER A 280 2.92 5.49 27.61
CA SER A 280 3.31 6.50 28.60
C SER A 280 4.77 6.88 28.41
N LEU A 281 5.16 8.07 28.86
CA LEU A 281 6.56 8.51 28.90
C LEU A 281 7.46 7.46 29.57
N ARG A 282 7.03 6.90 30.71
CA ARG A 282 7.71 5.80 31.39
C ARG A 282 7.94 4.60 30.47
N SER A 283 6.95 4.23 29.66
CA SER A 283 7.07 3.07 28.76
C SER A 283 8.09 3.36 27.66
N CYS A 284 8.08 4.55 27.08
CA CYS A 284 9.08 4.94 26.08
C CYS A 284 10.50 4.94 26.67
N ARG A 285 10.70 5.53 27.85
CA ARG A 285 11.99 5.52 28.56
C ARG A 285 12.44 4.11 28.94
N LEU A 286 11.51 3.26 29.37
CA LEU A 286 11.82 1.88 29.68
C LEU A 286 12.26 1.11 28.45
N ALA A 287 11.57 1.29 27.31
CA ALA A 287 11.96 0.70 26.03
C ALA A 287 13.30 1.23 25.52
N GLU A 288 13.59 2.53 25.66
CA GLU A 288 14.89 3.14 25.38
C GLU A 288 16.00 2.48 26.20
N HIS A 289 15.76 2.26 27.50
CA HIS A 289 16.74 1.68 28.42
C HIS A 289 17.03 0.20 28.13
N VAL A 290 16.01 -0.61 27.82
CA VAL A 290 16.21 -2.04 27.60
C VAL A 290 16.51 -2.39 26.14
N GLY A 291 16.00 -1.61 25.18
CA GLY A 291 15.98 -1.96 23.76
C GLY A 291 17.33 -2.34 23.16
N PRO A 292 18.43 -1.58 23.40
CA PRO A 292 19.75 -1.91 22.87
C PRO A 292 20.31 -3.27 23.32
N HIS A 293 19.81 -3.79 24.43
CA HIS A 293 20.29 -5.03 25.06
C HIS A 293 19.40 -6.23 24.77
N LEU A 294 18.24 -6.02 24.15
CA LEU A 294 17.26 -7.06 23.86
C LEU A 294 17.37 -7.51 22.42
N LEU A 295 17.37 -8.83 22.21
CA LEU A 295 17.04 -9.37 20.90
C LEU A 295 15.60 -9.87 20.89
N HIS A 296 14.96 -9.69 19.74
CA HIS A 296 13.65 -10.24 19.43
C HIS A 296 13.83 -11.42 18.47
N HIS A 297 13.25 -12.57 18.79
CA HIS A 297 13.31 -13.75 17.93
C HIS A 297 11.93 -14.39 17.82
N PRO A 298 11.50 -14.78 16.62
CA PRO A 298 10.34 -15.63 16.47
C PRO A 298 10.69 -17.05 16.95
N VAL A 299 9.92 -17.58 17.89
CA VAL A 299 10.02 -19.00 18.29
C VAL A 299 8.73 -19.69 17.91
N ASN A 300 8.83 -20.89 17.35
CA ASN A 300 7.66 -21.69 17.01
C ASN A 300 6.86 -22.00 18.28
N ALA A 301 5.55 -21.74 18.25
CA ALA A 301 4.67 -21.97 19.40
C ALA A 301 4.72 -23.43 19.89
N GLN A 302 5.01 -24.38 18.99
CA GLN A 302 5.10 -25.82 19.28
C GLN A 302 6.37 -26.22 20.07
N ASP A 303 7.44 -25.43 20.03
CA ASP A 303 8.69 -25.73 20.73
C ASP A 303 8.71 -25.24 22.20
N THR A 304 7.64 -24.55 22.62
CA THR A 304 7.59 -23.91 23.93
C THR A 304 7.17 -24.90 25.04
N LYS A 305 8.12 -25.70 25.54
CA LYS A 305 7.94 -26.61 26.70
C LYS A 305 7.85 -25.87 28.07
N ARG A 306 6.99 -24.84 28.21
CA ARG A 306 6.69 -24.25 29.54
C ARG A 306 5.31 -24.64 30.04
N ARG A 307 5.24 -25.18 31.26
CA ARG A 307 3.98 -25.36 32.01
C ARG A 307 3.34 -23.99 32.27
N GLY A 308 2.33 -23.64 31.49
CA GLY A 308 1.57 -22.40 31.63
C GLY A 308 0.61 -22.17 30.45
N ARG A 309 -0.36 -21.27 30.63
CA ARG A 309 -1.35 -20.92 29.60
C ARG A 309 -0.61 -20.39 28.35
N PRO A 310 -0.82 -20.95 27.14
CA PRO A 310 -0.10 -20.53 25.95
C PRO A 310 -0.33 -19.04 25.64
N ARG A 311 0.74 -18.30 25.33
CA ARG A 311 0.64 -16.93 24.82
C ARG A 311 -0.08 -16.99 23.47
N ARG A 312 -1.16 -16.22 23.31
CA ARG A 312 -1.89 -16.11 22.03
C ARG A 312 -0.94 -15.56 20.97
N ALA A 313 -0.74 -16.31 19.89
CA ALA A 313 -0.05 -15.86 18.68
C ALA A 313 -0.93 -14.84 17.95
N ASP A 314 -0.33 -13.79 17.42
CA ASP A 314 -0.98 -12.78 16.60
C ASP A 314 -0.01 -12.41 15.45
N PRO A 315 -0.30 -12.77 14.18
CA PRO A 315 -1.52 -13.42 13.70
C PRO A 315 -1.69 -14.87 14.20
N PRO A 316 -2.92 -15.43 14.14
CA PRO A 316 -3.22 -16.74 14.69
C PRO A 316 -2.48 -17.84 13.93
N GLY A 317 -1.52 -18.51 14.59
CA GLY A 317 -1.04 -19.82 14.18
C GLY A 317 0.48 -20.03 14.10
N THR A 318 1.34 -19.00 14.16
CA THR A 318 2.70 -19.21 13.60
C THR A 318 3.86 -18.96 14.57
N PHE A 319 3.88 -17.92 15.41
CA PHE A 319 5.04 -17.64 16.29
C PHE A 319 4.66 -17.03 17.66
N VAL A 320 5.47 -17.35 18.68
CA VAL A 320 5.56 -16.61 19.95
C VAL A 320 6.87 -15.83 19.90
N TYR A 321 6.80 -14.51 19.98
CA TYR A 321 8.00 -13.68 20.03
C TYR A 321 8.61 -13.72 21.43
N TYR A 322 9.88 -14.15 21.49
CA TYR A 322 10.69 -14.07 22.69
C TYR A 322 11.54 -12.81 22.65
N VAL A 323 11.70 -12.22 23.82
CA VAL A 323 12.46 -11.00 24.03
C VAL A 323 13.34 -11.28 25.23
N ASP A 324 14.63 -11.47 24.97
CA ASP A 324 15.61 -11.81 25.99
C ASP A 324 16.87 -10.95 25.84
N PRO A 325 17.52 -10.58 26.96
CA PRO A 325 18.79 -9.89 26.97
C PRO A 325 19.90 -10.77 26.38
N VAL A 326 20.84 -10.15 25.67
CA VAL A 326 21.98 -10.89 25.06
C VAL A 326 23.34 -10.62 25.67
N ASP A 327 23.58 -9.41 26.14
CA ASP A 327 24.86 -8.95 26.68
C ASP A 327 24.80 -8.69 28.20
N CYS A 328 23.62 -8.83 28.80
CA CYS A 328 23.38 -8.57 30.20
C CYS A 328 22.25 -9.47 30.75
N THR A 329 21.94 -9.35 32.04
CA THR A 329 20.76 -10.01 32.62
C THR A 329 19.61 -9.03 32.84
N TRP A 330 18.39 -9.56 32.94
CA TRP A 330 17.23 -8.77 33.39
C TRP A 330 17.46 -8.11 34.76
N GLN A 331 18.29 -8.70 35.62
CA GLN A 331 18.63 -8.14 36.93
C GLN A 331 19.55 -6.92 36.78
N ASP A 332 20.53 -6.97 35.88
CA ASP A 332 21.43 -5.85 35.59
C ASP A 332 20.66 -4.67 35.00
N LEU A 333 19.77 -4.93 34.02
CA LEU A 333 18.90 -3.91 33.43
C LEU A 333 17.99 -3.24 34.47
N ARG A 334 17.43 -4.01 35.41
CA ARG A 334 16.62 -3.45 36.50
C ARG A 334 17.46 -2.60 37.46
N ARG A 335 18.66 -3.06 37.80
CA ARG A 335 19.56 -2.35 38.72
C ARG A 335 19.96 -1.00 38.14
N THR A 336 20.35 -0.95 36.87
CA THR A 336 20.71 0.29 36.17
C THR A 336 19.50 1.21 36.01
N TRP A 337 18.31 0.67 35.70
CA TRP A 337 17.07 1.45 35.69
C TRP A 337 16.77 2.10 37.04
N ASN A 338 16.79 1.32 38.13
CA ASN A 338 16.53 1.83 39.47
C ASN A 338 17.61 2.79 39.98
N ALA A 339 18.86 2.67 39.49
CA ALA A 339 19.92 3.63 39.79
C ALA A 339 19.65 4.98 39.11
N ARG A 340 19.13 4.96 37.86
CA ARG A 340 18.76 6.17 37.11
C ARG A 340 17.48 6.83 37.65
N TYR A 341 16.51 6.03 38.10
CA TYR A 341 15.23 6.49 38.62
C TYR A 341 14.97 5.94 40.04
N PRO A 342 15.65 6.48 41.07
CA PRO A 342 15.65 5.90 42.42
C PRO A 342 14.33 6.07 43.17
N SER A 343 13.57 7.12 42.89
CA SER A 343 12.32 7.47 43.58
C SER A 343 11.22 7.87 42.60
N THR A 344 11.40 8.98 41.88
CA THR A 344 10.42 9.54 40.93
C THR A 344 11.01 9.64 39.52
N GLY A 345 10.14 9.43 38.52
CA GLY A 345 10.43 9.65 37.12
C GLY A 345 10.19 11.09 36.67
N GLU A 346 10.38 11.31 35.37
CA GLU A 346 10.21 12.62 34.71
C GLU A 346 8.76 13.15 34.79
N ASP A 347 7.76 12.26 34.97
CA ASP A 347 6.35 12.64 35.13
C ASP A 347 5.92 12.76 36.61
N GLY A 348 6.87 12.79 37.54
CA GLY A 348 6.63 12.88 38.98
C GLY A 348 6.09 11.59 39.63
N LYS A 349 5.92 10.50 38.87
CA LYS A 349 5.41 9.22 39.38
C LYS A 349 6.54 8.26 39.76
N PRO A 350 6.30 7.29 40.67
CA PRO A 350 7.30 6.31 41.01
C PRO A 350 7.58 5.36 39.84
N TRP A 351 8.83 5.32 39.38
CA TRP A 351 9.26 4.47 38.26
C TRP A 351 10.10 3.27 38.69
N ARG A 352 10.57 3.27 39.93
CA ARG A 352 11.37 2.20 40.53
C ARG A 352 10.62 0.85 40.51
N TYR A 353 11.36 -0.23 40.27
CA TYR A 353 10.86 -1.59 40.31
C TYR A 353 11.46 -2.38 41.46
N ASP A 354 10.64 -2.77 42.44
CA ASP A 354 11.09 -3.61 43.55
C ASP A 354 11.09 -5.11 43.20
N SER A 355 10.24 -5.51 42.24
CA SER A 355 10.15 -6.88 41.74
C SER A 355 10.74 -7.03 40.34
N GLN A 356 11.61 -8.03 40.17
CA GLN A 356 12.19 -8.37 38.86
C GLN A 356 11.12 -8.84 37.87
N SER A 357 10.13 -9.62 38.31
CA SER A 357 9.03 -10.09 37.43
C SER A 357 8.20 -8.94 36.87
N ASN A 358 7.95 -7.90 37.69
CA ASN A 358 7.24 -6.70 37.23
C ASN A 358 8.07 -5.92 36.22
N PHE A 359 9.39 -5.77 36.47
CA PHE A 359 10.30 -5.12 35.54
C PHE A 359 10.32 -5.83 34.19
N ILE A 360 10.55 -7.15 34.17
CA ILE A 360 10.60 -7.95 32.92
C ILE A 360 9.31 -7.79 32.13
N ARG A 361 8.15 -7.99 32.78
CA ARG A 361 6.85 -7.91 32.11
C ARG A 361 6.62 -6.55 31.48
N ASP A 362 6.89 -5.48 32.22
CA ASP A 362 6.63 -4.12 31.75
C ASP A 362 7.66 -3.69 30.69
N ALA A 363 8.92 -4.12 30.82
CA ALA A 363 9.97 -3.88 29.84
C ALA A 363 9.69 -4.58 28.51
N GLN A 364 9.34 -5.87 28.54
CA GLN A 364 8.94 -6.62 27.35
C GLN A 364 7.73 -5.96 26.67
N ARG A 365 6.73 -5.53 27.44
CA ARG A 365 5.54 -4.83 26.89
C ARG A 365 5.89 -3.47 26.31
N ALA A 366 6.74 -2.70 26.98
CA ALA A 366 7.17 -1.39 26.52
C ALA A 366 7.93 -1.49 25.20
N PHE A 367 8.91 -2.40 25.14
CA PHE A 367 9.70 -2.68 23.94
C PHE A 367 8.84 -3.14 22.77
N LEU A 368 8.03 -4.20 22.96
CA LEU A 368 7.18 -4.73 21.91
C LEU A 368 6.17 -3.70 21.39
N ARG A 369 5.56 -2.90 22.27
CA ARG A 369 4.62 -1.85 21.83
C ARG A 369 5.27 -0.71 21.07
N LEU A 370 6.56 -0.44 21.34
CA LEU A 370 7.29 0.63 20.66
C LEU A 370 7.61 0.21 19.22
N LEU A 371 8.02 -1.05 19.05
CA LEU A 371 8.41 -1.60 17.75
C LEU A 371 7.23 -2.14 16.93
N ASP A 372 6.19 -2.60 17.62
CA ASP A 372 4.97 -3.13 17.03
C ASP A 372 3.71 -2.50 17.67
N PRO A 373 3.35 -1.29 17.22
CA PRO A 373 2.08 -0.66 17.56
C PRO A 373 0.86 -1.39 16.96
N ARG A 374 1.07 -2.45 16.16
CA ARG A 374 0.04 -3.29 15.50
C ARG A 374 -0.88 -2.55 14.54
N TRP A 375 -0.30 -1.79 13.61
CA TRP A 375 -1.09 -1.20 12.52
C TRP A 375 -1.70 -2.30 11.63
N SER A 376 -2.91 -2.06 11.12
CA SER A 376 -3.62 -2.96 10.20
C SER A 376 -3.99 -2.22 8.92
N ARG A 377 -4.14 -2.95 7.80
CA ARG A 377 -4.61 -2.34 6.54
C ARG A 377 -6.05 -1.83 6.69
N PRO A 378 -6.39 -0.68 6.07
CA PRO A 378 -7.77 -0.23 5.97
C PRO A 378 -8.65 -1.31 5.32
N GLY A 379 -9.78 -1.64 5.96
CA GLY A 379 -10.72 -2.64 5.44
C GLY A 379 -10.32 -4.10 5.68
N GLU A 380 -9.08 -4.36 6.07
CA GLU A 380 -8.64 -5.65 6.61
C GLU A 380 -9.16 -5.76 8.05
N ARG A 381 -10.48 -5.93 8.17
CA ARG A 381 -11.11 -6.30 9.45
C ARG A 381 -10.46 -7.61 9.85
N LEU A 382 -9.52 -7.56 10.80
CA LEU A 382 -9.14 -8.69 11.62
C LEU A 382 -10.46 -9.34 12.01
N ARG A 383 -10.78 -10.50 11.42
CA ARG A 383 -12.04 -11.18 11.67
C ARG A 383 -12.12 -11.39 13.18
N SER A 384 -12.91 -10.56 13.85
CA SER A 384 -13.47 -10.86 15.16
C SER A 384 -14.27 -12.12 14.94
N ARG A 385 -13.68 -13.27 15.27
CA ARG A 385 -14.40 -14.54 15.23
C ARG A 385 -15.42 -14.56 16.37
N PRO A 386 -16.54 -15.27 16.18
CA PRO A 386 -17.55 -15.54 17.20
C PRO A 386 -16.97 -16.20 18.46
#